data_AF-A0A0M1GQ69-F1
#
_entry.id   AF-A0A0M1GQ69-F1
#
_cell.length_a   1.000
_cell.length_b   1.000
_cell.length_c   1.000
_cell.angle_alpha   90.00
_cell.angle_beta   90.00
_cell.angle_gamma   90.00
#
_symmetry.space_group_name_H-M   'P 1'
#
loop_
_entity.id
_entity.type
_entity.pdbx_description
1 polymer ?
#
loop_
_entity_poly.entity_id
_entity_poly.type
_entity_poly.pdbx_seq_one_letter_code
_entity_poly.pdbx_strand_id
1 'polypeptide(L)'
;MQKFTDVFAETIPFLCKTAIAFALAFLIGSIAYCFADEPTDWHNNTLSEQIQAETQCELKGGIYENGVCLQPNLTLAAEKELQAYTAQKQAEINRTWSK
;
A
#
# COMPACT_ATOMS: atom_id res chain seq x y z
N MET A 1 -4.75 46.58 51.50
CA MET A 1 -4.30 45.34 50.83
C MET A 1 -5.45 44.43 50.40
N GLN A 2 -6.53 44.25 51.18
CA GLN A 2 -7.68 43.40 50.82
C GLN A 2 -8.25 43.59 49.39
N LYS A 3 -8.55 44.83 48.98
CA LYS A 3 -9.08 45.11 47.64
C LYS A 3 -8.18 44.66 46.48
N PHE A 4 -6.87 44.63 46.70
CA PHE A 4 -5.93 44.19 45.67
C PHE A 4 -5.98 42.67 45.57
N THR A 5 -5.95 41.96 46.70
CA THR A 5 -6.01 40.50 46.75
C THR A 5 -7.32 39.92 46.20
N ASP A 6 -8.46 40.59 46.39
CA ASP A 6 -9.75 40.18 45.83
C ASP A 6 -9.77 40.22 44.30
N VAL A 7 -9.16 41.25 43.69
CA VAL A 7 -9.03 41.36 42.23
C VAL A 7 -8.17 40.23 41.66
N PHE A 8 -7.10 39.83 42.36
CA PHE A 8 -6.30 38.66 41.97
C PHE A 8 -7.09 37.37 42.13
N ALA A 9 -7.83 37.19 43.23
CA ALA A 9 -8.64 36.01 43.46
C ALA A 9 -9.73 35.80 42.39
N GLU A 10 -10.25 36.89 41.82
CA GLU A 10 -11.24 36.86 40.75
C GLU A 10 -10.61 36.72 39.35
N THR A 11 -9.45 37.35 39.11
CA THR A 11 -8.80 37.40 37.78
C THR A 11 -7.90 36.19 37.51
N ILE A 12 -7.21 35.66 38.52
CA ILE A 12 -6.33 34.48 38.41
C ILE A 12 -7.04 33.25 37.84
N PRO A 13 -8.26 32.85 38.27
CA PRO A 13 -8.91 31.67 37.71
C PRO A 13 -9.24 31.81 36.23
N PHE A 14 -9.57 33.02 35.76
CA PHE A 14 -9.76 33.31 34.34
C PHE A 14 -8.45 33.15 33.57
N LEU A 15 -7.36 33.78 34.07
CA LEU A 15 -6.04 33.68 33.45
C LEU A 15 -5.51 32.23 33.41
N CYS A 16 -5.65 31.47 34.50
CA CYS A 16 -5.28 30.06 34.54
C CYS A 16 -6.07 29.23 33.52
N LYS A 17 -7.39 29.43 33.40
CA LYS A 17 -8.21 28.73 32.40
C LYS A 17 -7.77 29.07 30.98
N THR A 18 -7.48 30.35 30.69
CA THR A 18 -7.00 30.75 29.37
C THR A 18 -5.63 30.14 29.05
N ALA A 19 -4.68 30.16 30.01
CA ALA A 19 -3.37 29.55 29.84
C ALA A 19 -3.44 28.04 29.58
N ILE A 20 -4.32 27.33 30.30
CA ILE A 20 -4.57 25.90 30.08
C ILE A 20 -5.17 25.66 28.70
N ALA A 21 -6.15 26.47 28.27
CA ALA A 21 -6.75 26.34 26.94
C ALA A 21 -5.73 26.56 25.81
N PHE A 22 -4.86 27.56 25.95
CA PHE A 22 -3.76 27.77 25.00
C PHE A 22 -2.77 26.61 25.00
N ALA A 23 -2.35 26.13 26.17
CA ALA A 23 -1.43 24.99 26.26
C ALA A 23 -2.01 23.73 25.59
N LEU A 24 -3.31 23.45 25.77
CA LEU A 24 -4.00 22.35 25.12
C LEU A 24 -4.09 22.55 23.60
N ALA A 25 -4.39 23.76 23.13
CA ALA A 25 -4.44 24.06 21.70
C ALA A 25 -3.06 23.88 21.03
N PHE A 26 -1.98 24.31 21.68
CA PHE A 26 -0.62 24.10 21.19
C PHE A 26 -0.23 22.62 21.18
N LEU A 27 -0.57 21.86 22.23
CA LEU A 27 -0.32 20.41 22.25
C LEU A 27 -1.05 19.69 21.12
N ILE A 28 -2.35 19.92 20.97
CA ILE A 28 -3.16 19.28 19.92
C ILE A 28 -2.66 19.69 18.53
N GLY A 29 -2.40 20.98 18.31
CA GLY A 29 -1.90 21.50 17.03
C GLY A 29 -0.51 20.95 16.68
N SER A 30 0.39 20.82 17.67
CA SER A 30 1.73 20.28 17.46
C SER A 30 1.72 18.79 17.08
N ILE A 31 0.87 17.99 17.72
CA ILE A 31 0.69 16.57 17.38
C ILE A 31 0.11 16.45 15.97
N ALA A 32 -0.90 17.26 15.62
CA ALA A 32 -1.49 17.25 14.29
C ALA A 32 -0.50 17.64 13.18
N TYR A 33 0.41 18.59 13.45
CA TYR A 33 1.44 19.00 12.49
C TYR A 33 2.45 17.87 12.20
N CYS A 34 2.82 17.06 13.21
CA CYS A 34 3.71 15.92 13.00
C CYS A 34 3.14 14.87 12.03
N PHE A 35 1.82 14.74 11.92
CA PHE A 35 1.15 13.80 11.02
C PHE A 35 0.60 14.46 9.75
N ALA A 36 0.79 15.76 9.56
CA ALA A 36 0.30 16.48 8.39
C ALA A 36 1.20 16.31 7.16
N ASP A 37 2.50 16.07 7.38
CA ASP A 37 3.54 15.95 6.34
C ASP A 37 3.96 14.51 6.05
N GLU A 38 3.38 13.50 6.72
CA GLU A 38 3.47 12.14 6.22
C GLU A 38 2.42 12.00 5.12
N PRO A 39 2.81 11.96 3.83
CA PRO A 39 1.91 11.50 2.79
C PRO A 39 1.62 10.03 3.11
N THR A 40 0.57 9.80 3.90
CA THR A 40 -0.16 8.55 3.77
C THR A 40 -0.50 8.50 2.29
N ASP A 41 0.06 7.52 1.60
CA ASP A 41 0.02 7.44 0.15
C ASP A 41 -1.36 6.94 -0.31
N TRP A 42 -2.42 7.53 0.25
CA TRP A 42 -3.81 7.11 0.07
C TRP A 42 -4.30 7.30 -1.37
N HIS A 43 -3.60 8.13 -2.14
CA HIS A 43 -3.82 8.29 -3.58
C HIS A 43 -3.04 7.30 -4.44
N ASN A 44 -1.96 6.71 -3.94
CA ASN A 44 -1.20 5.71 -4.68
C ASN A 44 -1.69 4.32 -4.30
N ASN A 45 -2.68 3.88 -5.05
CA ASN A 45 -3.18 2.52 -4.96
C ASN A 45 -2.37 1.54 -5.83
N THR A 46 -1.24 1.93 -6.42
CA THR A 46 -0.47 1.06 -7.34
C THR A 46 -0.11 -0.28 -6.70
N LEU A 47 0.37 -0.25 -5.44
CA LEU A 47 0.71 -1.47 -4.71
C LEU A 47 -0.55 -2.32 -4.43
N SER A 48 -1.65 -1.67 -4.05
CA SER A 48 -2.92 -2.35 -3.78
C SER A 48 -3.51 -2.97 -5.04
N GLU A 49 -3.46 -2.28 -6.18
CA GLU A 49 -3.88 -2.79 -7.49
C GLU A 49 -3.02 -3.98 -7.92
N GLN A 50 -1.71 -3.90 -7.70
CA GLN A 50 -0.79 -5.00 -8.00
C GLN A 50 -1.11 -6.24 -7.16
N ILE A 51 -1.25 -6.09 -5.83
CA ILE A 51 -1.62 -7.18 -4.92
C ILE A 51 -2.98 -7.77 -5.31
N GLN A 52 -3.94 -6.92 -5.69
CA GLN A 52 -5.27 -7.38 -6.11
C GLN A 52 -5.20 -8.17 -7.42
N ALA A 53 -4.39 -7.73 -8.39
CA ALA A 53 -4.19 -8.45 -9.65
C ALA A 53 -3.52 -9.81 -9.44
N GLU A 54 -2.48 -9.86 -8.59
CA GLU A 54 -1.80 -11.09 -8.18
C GLU A 54 -2.77 -12.06 -7.49
N THR A 55 -3.49 -11.59 -6.47
CA THR A 55 -4.46 -12.40 -5.73
C THR A 55 -5.57 -12.94 -6.65
N GLN A 56 -6.08 -12.13 -7.57
CA GLN A 56 -7.09 -12.58 -8.55
C GLN A 56 -6.54 -13.64 -9.50
N CYS A 57 -5.26 -13.56 -9.86
CA CYS A 57 -4.61 -14.58 -10.67
C CYS A 57 -4.53 -15.91 -9.93
N GLU A 58 -4.04 -15.87 -8.69
CA GLU A 58 -3.89 -17.05 -7.83
C GLU A 58 -5.25 -17.71 -7.50
N LEU A 59 -6.29 -16.91 -7.25
CA LEU A 59 -7.65 -17.41 -7.01
C LEU A 59 -8.24 -18.15 -8.22
N LYS A 60 -7.84 -17.77 -9.44
CA LYS A 60 -8.22 -18.50 -10.66
C LYS A 60 -7.35 -19.73 -10.89
N GLY A 61 -6.41 -20.02 -9.99
CA GLY A 61 -5.41 -21.08 -10.05
C GLY A 61 -4.16 -20.72 -10.88
N GLY A 62 -4.06 -19.48 -11.35
CA GLY A 62 -2.95 -19.02 -12.19
C GLY A 62 -1.72 -18.66 -11.37
N ILE A 63 -0.60 -18.44 -12.06
CA ILE A 63 0.65 -17.96 -11.46
C ILE A 63 0.92 -16.55 -11.98
N TYR A 64 1.10 -15.59 -11.08
CA TYR A 64 1.44 -14.23 -11.46
C TYR A 64 2.96 -14.09 -11.55
N GLU A 65 3.50 -13.85 -12.75
CA GLU A 65 4.94 -13.73 -12.97
C GLU A 65 5.24 -12.62 -13.99
N ASN A 66 6.23 -11.77 -13.70
CA ASN A 66 6.65 -10.65 -14.57
C ASN A 66 5.51 -9.70 -14.99
N GLY A 67 4.52 -9.49 -14.11
CA GLY A 67 3.39 -8.60 -14.39
C GLY A 67 2.26 -9.23 -15.21
N VAL A 68 2.32 -10.54 -15.48
CA VAL A 68 1.34 -11.26 -16.29
C VAL A 68 0.75 -12.42 -15.48
N CYS A 69 -0.58 -12.58 -15.56
CA CYS A 69 -1.25 -13.75 -15.01
C CYS A 69 -1.16 -14.92 -15.98
N LEU A 70 -0.37 -15.93 -15.62
CA LEU A 70 -0.26 -17.20 -16.35
C LEU A 70 -1.42 -18.12 -15.95
N GLN A 71 -2.05 -18.75 -16.94
CA GLN A 71 -3.21 -19.61 -16.69
C GLN A 71 -2.78 -20.91 -15.97
N PRO A 72 -3.63 -21.51 -15.09
CA PRO A 72 -3.30 -22.66 -14.24
C PRO A 72 -2.82 -23.90 -15.01
N ASN A 73 -3.22 -24.00 -16.28
CA ASN A 73 -2.90 -25.09 -17.18
C ASN A 73 -3.07 -24.58 -18.62
N LEU A 74 -2.24 -25.07 -19.53
CA LEU A 74 -2.58 -25.01 -20.95
C LEU A 74 -3.87 -25.83 -21.15
N THR A 75 -4.79 -25.33 -21.99
CA THR A 75 -5.90 -26.18 -22.43
C THR A 75 -5.33 -27.47 -23.05
N LEU A 76 -6.06 -28.59 -22.97
CA LEU A 76 -5.59 -29.87 -23.54
C LEU A 76 -5.16 -29.74 -25.01
N ALA A 77 -5.79 -28.83 -25.75
CA ALA A 77 -5.40 -28.46 -27.11
C ALA A 77 -4.04 -27.76 -27.16
N ALA A 78 -3.83 -26.73 -26.32
CA ALA A 78 -2.57 -26.00 -26.26
C ALA A 78 -1.40 -26.90 -25.79
N GLU A 79 -1.61 -27.82 -24.84
CA GLU A 79 -0.57 -28.79 -24.47
C GLU A 79 -0.18 -29.68 -25.65
N LYS A 80 -1.17 -30.16 -26.41
CA LYS A 80 -0.92 -31.01 -27.57
C LYS A 80 -0.19 -30.26 -28.69
N GLU A 81 -0.54 -29.01 -28.93
CA GLU A 81 0.15 -28.12 -29.87
C GLU A 81 1.58 -27.84 -29.42
N LEU A 82 1.79 -27.55 -28.13
CA LEU A 82 3.11 -27.34 -27.55
C LEU A 82 3.99 -28.59 -27.70
N GLN A 83 3.46 -29.77 -27.36
CA GLN A 83 4.18 -31.04 -27.52
C GLN A 83 4.56 -31.30 -28.98
N ALA A 84 3.64 -31.06 -29.92
CA ALA A 84 3.91 -31.22 -31.35
C ALA A 84 4.99 -30.26 -31.84
N TYR A 85 4.92 -28.99 -31.45
CA TYR A 85 5.92 -27.98 -31.79
C TYR A 85 7.29 -28.32 -31.19
N THR A 86 7.33 -28.74 -29.93
CA THR A 86 8.58 -29.13 -29.25
C THR A 86 9.21 -30.35 -29.93
N ALA A 87 8.41 -31.34 -30.32
CA ALA A 87 8.88 -32.52 -31.06
C ALA A 87 9.43 -32.14 -32.44
N GLN A 88 8.77 -31.24 -33.16
CA GLN A 88 9.26 -30.74 -34.45
C GLN A 88 10.61 -30.03 -34.31
N LYS A 89 10.75 -29.16 -33.30
CA LYS A 89 12.00 -28.44 -33.03
C LYS A 89 13.12 -29.39 -32.60
N GLN A 90 12.81 -30.39 -31.79
CA GLN A 90 13.80 -31.40 -31.41
C GLN A 90 14.28 -32.21 -32.62
N ALA A 91 13.39 -32.57 -33.55
CA ALA A 91 13.76 -33.23 -34.79
C ALA A 91 14.64 -32.35 -35.70
N GLU A 92 14.39 -31.04 -35.72
CA GLU A 92 15.20 -30.06 -36.44
C GLU A 92 16.62 -29.95 -35.84
N ILE A 93 16.73 -29.88 -34.51
CA ILE A 93 18.02 -29.88 -33.79
C ILE A 93 18.78 -31.18 -34.02
N ASN A 94 18.09 -32.33 -33.92
CA ASN A 94 18.73 -33.63 -34.15
C ASN A 94 19.25 -33.75 -35.59
N ARG A 95 18.54 -33.17 -36.58
CA ARG A 95 19.01 -33.11 -37.97
C ARG A 95 20.23 -32.22 -38.16
N THR A 96 20.33 -31.09 -37.44
CA THR A 96 21.48 -30.18 -37.53
C THR A 96 22.70 -30.71 -36.78
N TRP A 97 22.52 -31.49 -35.71
CA TRP A 97 23.61 -32.09 -34.93
C TRP A 97 24.05 -33.48 -35.43
N SER A 98 23.28 -34.11 -36.31
CA SER A 98 23.63 -35.38 -36.97
C SER A 98 24.46 -35.20 -38.26
N LYS A 99 24.74 -33.96 -38.66
CA LYS A 99 25.61 -33.62 -39.80
C LYS A 99 26.98 -33.18 -39.31
#